data_AF-A0A672QAB2-F1
#
_entry.id   AF-A0A672QAB2-F1
#
_cell.length_a   1.000
_cell.length_b   1.000
_cell.length_c   1.000
_cell.angle_alpha   90.00
_cell.angle_beta   90.00
_cell.angle_gamma   90.00
#
_symmetry.space_group_name_H-M   'P 1'
#
loop_
_entity.id
_entity.type
_entity.pdbx_description
1 polymer ?
#
loop_
_entity_poly.entity_id
_entity_poly.type
_entity_poly.pdbx_seq_one_letter_code
_entity_poly.pdbx_strand_id
1 'polypeptide(L)'
;MHPCDWPSHCCASVSQTQSSTGPIVWSLRWCVSSTDKATHPTNRQEDWEYIIGFCDQINKELEGPQIAVRLLVHKIHSQEWEALQALTVLEACMKNCGRRFHNEIARYRFLNELIKVVSPKNGKPFKL
;
A
#
# COMPACT_ATOMS: atom_id res chain seq x y z
N MET A 1 -11.28 10.18 7.76
CA MET A 1 -11.84 10.28 6.40
C MET A 1 -12.81 9.12 6.23
N HIS A 2 -14.03 9.41 5.76
CA HIS A 2 -15.10 8.42 5.64
C HIS A 2 -14.82 7.46 4.47
N PRO A 3 -15.34 6.22 4.49
CA PRO A 3 -15.20 5.21 3.42
C PRO A 3 -15.68 5.64 2.01
N CYS A 4 -16.16 6.88 1.83
CA CYS A 4 -16.89 7.34 0.66
C CYS A 4 -16.04 8.14 -0.34
N ASP A 5 -14.78 8.48 -0.02
CA ASP A 5 -13.91 9.28 -0.89
C ASP A 5 -13.15 8.45 -1.94
N TRP A 6 -13.44 7.15 -2.01
CA TRP A 6 -12.87 6.24 -2.98
C TRP A 6 -13.59 6.44 -4.34
N PRO A 7 -12.88 6.55 -5.48
CA PRO A 7 -13.49 6.71 -6.79
C PRO A 7 -14.59 5.68 -7.02
N SER A 8 -15.72 6.03 -7.64
CA SER A 8 -16.92 5.18 -7.70
C SER A 8 -16.70 3.79 -8.32
N HIS A 9 -15.70 3.64 -9.20
CA HIS A 9 -15.26 2.34 -9.75
C HIS A 9 -14.62 1.40 -8.73
N CYS A 10 -14.26 1.95 -7.60
CA CYS A 10 -13.38 1.39 -6.62
C CYS A 10 -14.24 1.01 -5.38
N CYS A 11 -15.33 1.75 -5.10
CA CYS A 11 -16.27 1.46 -4.02
C CYS A 11 -17.26 0.34 -4.38
N ALA A 12 -17.56 0.16 -5.68
CA ALA A 12 -18.44 -0.89 -6.17
C ALA A 12 -17.88 -2.32 -5.96
N SER A 13 -16.57 -2.48 -5.73
CA SER A 13 -15.95 -3.81 -5.55
C SER A 13 -15.76 -4.23 -4.08
N VAL A 14 -16.02 -3.36 -3.11
CA VAL A 14 -15.70 -3.64 -1.69
C VAL A 14 -16.93 -4.15 -0.91
N SER A 15 -18.15 -4.06 -1.43
CA SER A 15 -19.32 -4.46 -0.64
C SER A 15 -20.39 -5.29 -1.33
N GLN A 16 -20.29 -5.63 -2.62
CA GLN A 16 -21.30 -6.48 -3.28
C GLN A 16 -20.84 -6.98 -4.66
N THR A 17 -20.02 -8.01 -4.70
CA THR A 17 -20.13 -9.02 -5.76
C THR A 17 -19.82 -10.38 -5.16
N GLN A 18 -20.89 -11.08 -4.78
CA GLN A 18 -20.93 -12.52 -4.84
C GLN A 18 -20.58 -12.96 -6.28
N SER A 19 -19.95 -14.13 -6.41
CA SER A 19 -19.67 -14.85 -7.66
C SER A 19 -18.71 -14.21 -8.68
N SER A 20 -17.41 -14.21 -8.39
CA SER A 20 -16.40 -14.45 -9.43
C SER A 20 -15.19 -15.19 -8.84
N THR A 21 -15.26 -16.52 -8.84
CA THR A 21 -14.19 -17.44 -8.39
C THR A 21 -13.08 -17.52 -9.44
N GLY A 22 -12.44 -16.40 -9.77
CA GLY A 22 -11.26 -16.35 -10.63
C GLY A 22 -9.99 -16.10 -9.81
N PRO A 23 -8.83 -16.71 -10.13
CA PRO A 23 -7.58 -16.58 -9.38
C PRO A 23 -7.12 -15.13 -9.16
N ILE A 24 -7.45 -14.22 -10.10
CA ILE A 24 -7.10 -12.80 -10.05
C ILE A 24 -7.75 -12.06 -8.87
N VAL A 25 -9.00 -12.40 -8.53
CA VAL A 25 -9.76 -11.76 -7.43
C VAL A 25 -9.20 -12.17 -6.07
N TRP A 26 -8.70 -13.41 -5.95
CA TRP A 26 -8.09 -13.91 -4.72
C TRP A 26 -6.76 -13.22 -4.43
N SER A 27 -5.92 -13.02 -5.44
CA SER A 27 -4.64 -12.34 -5.29
C SER A 27 -4.78 -10.87 -4.89
N LEU A 28 -5.79 -10.17 -5.42
CA LEU A 28 -6.09 -8.79 -5.04
C LEU A 28 -6.56 -8.68 -3.59
N ARG A 29 -7.45 -9.58 -3.17
CA ARG A 29 -7.94 -9.67 -1.78
C ARG A 29 -6.82 -10.00 -0.80
N TRP A 30 -5.87 -10.85 -1.23
CA TRP A 30 -4.71 -11.20 -0.42
C TRP A 30 -3.74 -10.02 -0.25
N CYS A 31 -3.42 -9.29 -1.32
CA CYS A 31 -2.58 -8.09 -1.23
C CYS A 31 -3.13 -7.04 -0.27
N VAL A 32 -4.44 -6.80 -0.30
CA VAL A 32 -5.12 -5.90 0.65
C VAL A 32 -4.96 -6.40 2.08
N SER A 33 -5.29 -7.68 2.33
CA SER A 33 -5.20 -8.26 3.67
C SER A 33 -3.77 -8.25 4.23
N SER A 34 -2.77 -8.59 3.41
CA SER A 34 -1.38 -8.62 3.86
C SER A 34 -0.84 -7.23 4.16
N THR A 35 -1.21 -6.22 3.36
CA THR A 35 -0.85 -4.82 3.64
C THR A 35 -1.48 -4.36 4.96
N ASP A 36 -2.77 -4.63 5.16
CA ASP A 36 -3.48 -4.24 6.38
C ASP A 36 -2.88 -4.88 7.64
N LYS A 37 -2.46 -6.14 7.56
CA LYS A 37 -1.81 -6.84 8.67
C LYS A 37 -0.40 -6.34 8.92
N ALA A 38 0.38 -6.09 7.87
CA ALA A 38 1.74 -5.55 7.99
C ALA A 38 1.76 -4.14 8.61
N THR A 39 0.73 -3.34 8.35
CA THR A 39 0.61 -1.94 8.83
C THR A 39 -0.51 -1.77 9.86
N HIS A 40 -0.79 -2.78 10.69
CA HIS A 40 -1.89 -2.69 11.65
C HIS A 40 -1.48 -1.81 12.86
N PRO A 41 -2.32 -0.86 13.32
CA PRO A 41 -1.94 0.13 14.33
C PRO A 41 -1.62 -0.47 15.71
N THR A 42 -2.00 -1.71 15.96
CA THR A 42 -1.71 -2.42 17.22
C THR A 42 -0.43 -3.25 17.18
N ASN A 43 0.23 -3.32 16.03
CA ASN A 43 1.51 -4.02 15.91
C ASN A 43 2.53 -3.33 16.81
N ARG A 44 3.21 -4.10 17.67
CA ARG A 44 4.27 -3.57 18.55
C ARG A 44 5.62 -3.46 17.85
N GLN A 45 5.77 -4.18 16.74
CA GLN A 45 6.97 -4.26 15.93
C GLN A 45 6.59 -4.65 14.50
N GLU A 46 7.55 -4.60 13.59
CA GLU A 46 7.38 -5.00 12.18
C GLU A 46 7.07 -6.49 12.06
N ASP A 47 6.03 -6.81 11.29
CA ASP A 47 5.66 -8.20 11.00
C ASP A 47 6.29 -8.64 9.67
N TRP A 48 7.53 -9.10 9.77
CA TRP A 48 8.35 -9.49 8.62
C TRP A 48 7.76 -10.65 7.82
N GLU A 49 6.93 -11.50 8.42
CA GLU A 49 6.24 -12.58 7.69
C GLU A 49 5.27 -12.00 6.67
N TYR A 50 4.42 -11.04 7.08
CA TYR A 50 3.50 -10.37 6.15
C TYR A 50 4.23 -9.45 5.16
N ILE A 51 5.32 -8.80 5.57
CA ILE A 51 6.11 -7.93 4.68
C ILE A 51 6.73 -8.73 3.54
N ILE A 52 7.40 -9.84 3.84
CA ILE A 52 8.02 -10.69 2.82
C ILE A 52 6.97 -11.38 1.95
N GLY A 53 5.90 -11.88 2.57
CA GLY A 53 4.77 -12.44 1.81
C GLY A 53 4.18 -11.43 0.83
N PHE A 54 4.04 -10.16 1.23
CA PHE A 54 3.56 -9.10 0.34
C PHE A 54 4.49 -8.88 -0.86
N CYS A 55 5.81 -8.87 -0.65
CA CYS A 55 6.80 -8.77 -1.73
C CYS A 55 6.69 -9.95 -2.72
N ASP A 56 6.55 -11.18 -2.21
CA ASP A 56 6.39 -12.37 -3.03
C ASP A 56 5.14 -12.30 -3.90
N GLN A 57 4.03 -11.83 -3.35
CA GLN A 57 2.79 -11.70 -4.10
C GLN A 57 2.87 -10.63 -5.18
N ILE A 58 3.51 -9.49 -4.91
CA ILE A 58 3.76 -8.45 -5.92
C ILE A 58 4.51 -9.02 -7.12
N ASN A 59 5.51 -9.87 -6.86
CA ASN A 59 6.34 -10.44 -7.91
C ASN A 59 5.60 -11.52 -8.73
N LYS A 60 4.70 -12.29 -8.10
CA LYS A 60 3.91 -13.35 -8.76
C LYS A 60 2.83 -12.78 -9.69
N GLU A 61 2.24 -11.65 -9.35
CA GLU A 61 1.08 -11.11 -10.06
C GLU A 61 1.44 -10.11 -11.16
N LEU A 62 0.70 -10.14 -12.28
CA LEU A 62 0.89 -9.20 -13.38
C LEU A 62 0.51 -7.75 -12.99
N GLU A 63 -0.53 -7.61 -12.17
CA GLU A 63 -1.00 -6.30 -11.67
C GLU A 63 -0.50 -5.98 -10.26
N GLY A 64 0.27 -6.89 -9.66
CA GLY A 64 0.80 -6.78 -8.29
C GLY A 64 1.46 -5.42 -8.01
N PRO A 65 2.40 -4.95 -8.86
CA PRO A 65 3.03 -3.64 -8.72
C PRO A 65 2.05 -2.47 -8.64
N GLN A 66 1.09 -2.39 -9.55
CA GLN A 66 0.12 -1.29 -9.61
C GLN A 66 -0.80 -1.28 -8.39
N ILE A 67 -1.21 -2.47 -7.93
CA ILE A 67 -2.07 -2.62 -6.76
C ILE A 67 -1.30 -2.22 -5.50
N ALA A 68 -0.09 -2.75 -5.31
CA ALA A 68 0.72 -2.49 -4.13
C ALA A 68 1.03 -1.00 -3.95
N VAL A 69 1.41 -0.31 -5.02
CA VAL A 69 1.66 1.14 -4.99
C VAL A 69 0.43 1.91 -4.51
N ARG A 70 -0.78 1.56 -4.95
CA ARG A 70 -2.01 2.22 -4.48
C ARG A 70 -2.27 1.97 -2.99
N LEU A 71 -2.06 0.75 -2.51
CA LEU A 71 -2.25 0.40 -1.10
C LEU A 71 -1.22 1.10 -0.20
N LEU A 72 0.04 1.13 -0.62
CA LEU A 72 1.12 1.81 0.10
C LEU A 72 0.87 3.31 0.22
N VAL A 73 0.48 3.99 -0.86
CA VAL A 73 0.11 5.42 -0.79
C VAL A 73 -0.98 5.67 0.26
N HIS A 74 -2.03 4.84 0.26
CA HIS A 74 -3.12 4.97 1.20
C HIS A 74 -2.63 4.83 2.66
N LYS A 75 -1.79 3.83 2.95
CA LYS A 75 -1.23 3.61 4.28
C LYS A 75 -0.20 4.65 4.71
N ILE A 76 0.60 5.18 3.79
CA ILE A 76 1.55 6.27 4.09
C ILE A 76 0.81 7.55 4.52
N HIS A 77 -0.45 7.72 4.10
CA HIS A 77 -1.30 8.83 4.52
C HIS A 77 -2.11 8.55 5.80
N SER A 78 -1.94 7.37 6.42
CA SER A 78 -2.56 7.00 7.70
C SER A 78 -1.92 7.73 8.90
N GLN A 79 -2.35 7.35 10.12
CA GLN A 79 -1.72 7.77 11.37
C GLN A 79 -0.24 7.40 11.43
N GLU A 80 0.52 8.14 12.23
CA GLU A 80 1.99 8.10 12.30
C GLU A 80 2.57 6.68 12.31
N TRP A 81 2.08 5.81 13.19
CA TRP A 81 2.59 4.45 13.29
C TRP A 81 2.31 3.59 12.05
N GLU A 82 1.08 3.61 11.53
CA GLU A 82 0.74 2.88 10.30
C GLU A 82 1.56 3.39 9.10
N ALA A 83 1.78 4.70 9.03
CA ALA A 83 2.58 5.31 7.98
C ALA A 83 4.05 4.88 8.07
N LEU A 84 4.63 4.84 9.26
CA LEU A 84 6.00 4.33 9.48
C LEU A 84 6.11 2.86 9.03
N GLN A 85 5.17 2.01 9.41
CA GLN A 85 5.16 0.61 8.98
C GLN A 85 5.00 0.49 7.46
N ALA A 86 4.18 1.33 6.83
CA ALA A 86 4.01 1.37 5.38
C ALA A 86 5.31 1.77 4.66
N LEU A 87 6.09 2.67 5.26
CA LEU A 87 7.42 3.03 4.74
C LEU A 87 8.41 1.86 4.87
N THR A 88 8.38 1.08 5.97
CA THR A 88 9.16 -0.16 6.09
C THR A 88 8.75 -1.17 5.00
N VAL A 89 7.44 -1.36 4.75
CA VAL A 89 6.95 -2.26 3.68
C VAL A 89 7.43 -1.77 2.31
N LEU A 90 7.36 -0.45 2.05
CA LEU A 90 7.86 0.14 0.82
C LEU A 90 9.37 -0.11 0.63
N GLU A 91 10.17 0.09 1.68
CA GLU A 91 11.61 -0.18 1.66
C GLU A 91 11.89 -1.65 1.33
N ALA A 92 11.18 -2.58 1.99
CA ALA A 92 11.30 -4.00 1.72
C ALA A 92 10.93 -4.35 0.28
N CYS A 93 9.86 -3.76 -0.27
CA CYS A 93 9.49 -3.95 -1.67
C CYS A 93 10.55 -3.39 -2.63
N MET A 94 11.19 -2.26 -2.32
CA MET A 94 12.29 -1.74 -3.15
C MET A 94 13.50 -2.67 -3.17
N LYS A 95 13.76 -3.39 -2.07
CA LYS A 95 14.85 -4.38 -1.97
C LYS A 95 14.52 -5.74 -2.63
N ASN A 96 13.27 -6.19 -2.50
CA ASN A 96 12.87 -7.57 -2.85
C ASN A 96 12.03 -7.69 -4.13
N CYS A 97 11.46 -6.58 -4.63
CA CYS A 97 10.69 -6.58 -5.87
C CYS A 97 11.55 -6.17 -7.07
N GLY A 98 11.18 -6.68 -8.24
CA GLY A 98 11.90 -6.41 -9.49
C GLY A 98 11.54 -5.06 -10.14
N ARG A 99 12.14 -4.82 -11.31
CA ARG A 99 11.97 -3.58 -12.11
C ARG A 99 10.52 -3.15 -12.34
N ARG A 100 9.58 -4.10 -12.42
CA ARG A 100 8.15 -3.79 -12.58
C ARG A 100 7.58 -2.96 -11.43
N PHE A 101 7.99 -3.25 -10.19
CA PHE A 101 7.61 -2.46 -9.01
C PHE A 101 8.33 -1.12 -8.99
N HIS A 102 9.65 -1.11 -9.22
CA HIS A 102 10.44 0.13 -9.26
C HIS A 102 9.91 1.14 -10.28
N ASN A 103 9.47 0.67 -11.45
CA ASN A 103 8.89 1.50 -12.49
C ASN A 103 7.57 2.17 -12.06
N GLU A 104 6.78 1.54 -11.19
CA GLU A 104 5.56 2.15 -10.64
C GLU A 104 5.89 3.21 -9.58
N ILE A 105 6.89 2.94 -8.73
CA ILE A 105 7.38 3.87 -7.70
C ILE A 105 8.03 5.11 -8.32
N ALA A 106 8.76 4.94 -9.42
CA ALA A 106 9.41 6.05 -10.14
C ALA A 106 8.42 6.97 -10.88
N ARG A 107 7.12 6.65 -10.91
CA ARG A 107 6.12 7.52 -11.56
C ARG A 107 5.89 8.77 -10.71
N TYR A 108 5.79 9.91 -11.39
CA TYR A 108 5.44 11.19 -10.77
C TYR A 108 4.21 11.11 -9.87
N ARG A 109 3.21 10.31 -10.25
CA ARG A 109 2.01 10.13 -9.43
C ARG A 109 2.34 9.62 -8.03
N PHE A 110 3.24 8.65 -7.89
CA PHE A 110 3.63 8.13 -6.57
C PHE A 110 4.49 9.13 -5.80
N LEU A 111 5.51 9.69 -6.46
CA LEU A 111 6.41 10.67 -5.86
C LEU A 111 5.68 11.90 -5.34
N ASN A 112 4.66 12.39 -6.06
CA ASN A 112 3.82 13.50 -5.62
C ASN A 112 3.07 13.19 -4.33
N GLU A 113 2.66 11.94 -4.10
CA GLU A 113 2.03 11.55 -2.84
C GLU A 113 3.03 11.53 -1.68
N LEU A 114 4.28 11.14 -1.92
CA LEU A 114 5.34 11.24 -0.91
C LEU A 114 5.69 12.69 -0.59
N ILE A 115 5.78 13.55 -1.61
CA ILE A 115 6.03 14.98 -1.44
C ILE A 115 4.96 15.60 -0.54
N LYS A 116 3.68 15.26 -0.71
CA LYS A 116 2.58 15.76 0.14
C LYS A 116 2.69 15.34 1.61
N VAL A 117 3.33 14.19 1.89
CA VAL A 117 3.50 13.66 3.24
C VAL A 117 4.62 14.39 3.96
N VAL A 118 5.75 14.63 3.27
CA VAL A 118 6.90 15.34 3.85
C VAL A 118 6.75 16.87 3.82
N SER A 119 5.89 17.39 2.94
CA SER A 119 5.60 18.82 2.87
C SER A 119 4.82 19.25 4.12
N PRO A 120 5.37 20.15 4.94
CA PRO A 120 4.66 20.67 6.11
C PRO A 120 3.39 21.38 5.63
N LYS A 121 2.22 20.81 5.92
CA LYS A 121 0.94 21.41 5.52
C LYS A 121 0.73 22.80 6.12
N ASN A 122 1.48 23.14 7.18
CA ASN A 122 1.40 24.41 7.90
C ASN A 122 2.78 24.89 8.38
N GLY A 123 3.79 25.03 7.51
CA GLY A 123 5.01 25.83 7.78
C GLY A 123 5.82 25.57 9.07
N LYS A 124 5.52 24.51 9.83
CA LYS A 124 6.23 24.16 11.06
C LYS A 124 7.37 23.22 10.66
N PRO A 125 8.63 23.61 10.93
CA PRO A 125 9.76 22.79 10.56
C PRO A 125 9.72 21.46 11.33
N PHE A 126 10.03 20.37 10.65
CA PHE A 126 10.37 19.10 11.28
C PHE A 126 11.57 19.35 12.20
N LYS A 127 11.36 19.32 13.51
CA LYS A 127 12.46 19.18 14.46
C LYS A 127 12.80 17.70 14.56
N LEU A 128 13.94 17.34 13.97
CA LEU A 128 14.69 16.14 14.32
C LEU A 128 15.24 16.28 15.74
#